data_AF-K3VFN6-F1
#
_entry.id   AF-K3VFN6-F1
#
_cell.length_a   1.000
_cell.length_b   1.000
_cell.length_c   1.000
_cell.angle_alpha   90.00
_cell.angle_beta   90.00
_cell.angle_gamma   90.00
#
_symmetry.space_group_name_H-M   'P 1'
#
loop_
_entity.id
_entity.type
_entity.pdbx_description
1 polymer ?
#
loop_
_entity_poly.entity_id
_entity_poly.type
_entity_poly.pdbx_seq_one_letter_code
_entity_poly.pdbx_strand_id
1 'polypeptide(L)'
;MDDCVHKILTEFQRSDITLVEWETPLLQRLGYPLAPKPDLIFLVPDEQIQEARRIVEGNGLRDNNRRPSYLSEHANKGFRYVHGDEGHRLILVPLSSTGIKQDELLPLDSSDLPCSLWTVPMPSLCAAYLRIITAAERGAMARAIAVSDLTAVVVHSMFDMSYEGDYMPLPEDEDLDLSDEEKARWAEKDAMELEAAIKSINQWHFAEGTEWAKEMIIELVSGKLLL
;
A
#
# COMPACT_ATOMS: atom_id res chain seq x y z
N MET A 1 11.50 -19.74 -3.32
CA MET A 1 10.39 -19.38 -4.23
C MET A 1 9.92 -20.67 -4.87
N ASP A 2 8.60 -20.89 -4.97
CA ASP A 2 8.00 -22.04 -5.66
C ASP A 2 8.47 -22.10 -7.13
N ASP A 3 8.87 -23.27 -7.61
CA ASP A 3 9.34 -23.50 -8.99
C ASP A 3 8.29 -23.06 -10.03
N CYS A 4 7.00 -23.21 -9.71
CA CYS A 4 5.90 -22.78 -10.57
C CYS A 4 5.85 -21.26 -10.70
N VAL A 5 5.95 -20.55 -9.57
CA VAL A 5 5.97 -19.08 -9.54
C VAL A 5 7.21 -18.53 -10.23
N HIS A 6 8.38 -19.14 -9.99
CA HIS A 6 9.61 -18.75 -10.66
C HIS A 6 9.50 -18.83 -12.19
N LYS A 7 8.89 -19.91 -12.69
CA LYS A 7 8.61 -20.09 -14.11
C LYS A 7 7.66 -19.01 -14.66
N ILE A 8 6.57 -18.72 -13.94
CA ILE A 8 5.61 -17.67 -14.31
C ILE A 8 6.27 -16.30 -14.41
N LEU A 9 7.05 -15.91 -13.40
CA LEU A 9 7.75 -14.61 -13.39
C LEU A 9 8.78 -14.52 -14.52
N THR A 10 9.45 -15.63 -14.85
CA THR A 10 10.35 -15.70 -16.01
C THR A 10 9.59 -15.55 -17.33
N GLU A 11 8.39 -16.13 -17.45
CA GLU A 11 7.54 -15.97 -18.63
C GLU A 11 6.96 -14.56 -18.75
N PHE A 12 6.64 -13.91 -17.63
CA PHE A 12 6.31 -12.48 -17.60
C PHE A 12 7.45 -11.63 -18.14
N GLN A 13 8.68 -11.85 -17.66
CA GLN A 13 9.86 -11.16 -18.17
C GLN A 13 10.05 -11.36 -19.68
N ARG A 14 9.87 -12.58 -20.16
CA ARG A 14 10.00 -12.91 -21.60
C ARG A 14 8.91 -12.30 -22.48
N SER A 15 7.78 -11.96 -21.89
CA SER A 15 6.63 -11.37 -22.57
C SER A 15 6.55 -9.86 -22.35
N ASP A 16 7.60 -9.25 -21.79
CA ASP A 16 7.68 -7.84 -21.44
C ASP A 16 6.49 -7.34 -20.60
N ILE A 17 5.97 -8.22 -19.73
CA ILE A 17 4.91 -7.86 -18.79
C ILE A 17 5.50 -7.01 -17.68
N THR A 18 4.98 -5.80 -17.55
CA THR A 18 5.31 -4.87 -16.47
C THR A 18 4.59 -5.30 -15.20
N LEU A 19 5.35 -5.60 -14.16
CA LEU A 19 4.84 -5.86 -12.82
C LEU A 19 5.18 -4.69 -11.92
N VAL A 20 4.18 -4.14 -11.24
CA VAL A 20 4.38 -3.11 -10.21
C VAL A 20 3.97 -3.73 -8.88
N GLU A 21 4.83 -3.69 -7.88
CA GLU A 21 4.45 -4.19 -6.54
C GLU A 21 3.25 -3.42 -5.96
N TRP A 22 2.39 -4.13 -5.22
CA TRP A 22 1.15 -3.58 -4.71
C TRP A 22 0.77 -4.17 -3.34
N GLU A 23 -0.01 -3.44 -2.54
CA GLU A 23 -0.41 -3.82 -1.17
C GLU A 23 0.78 -4.22 -0.28
N THR A 24 0.74 -5.36 0.42
CA THR A 24 1.72 -5.72 1.46
C THR A 24 3.18 -5.55 1.02
N PRO A 25 3.65 -6.09 -0.13
CA PRO A 25 5.00 -5.83 -0.63
C PRO A 25 5.36 -4.33 -0.74
N LEU A 26 4.46 -3.53 -1.32
CA LEU A 26 4.66 -2.10 -1.49
C LEU A 26 4.68 -1.36 -0.15
N LEU A 27 3.76 -1.69 0.75
CA LEU A 27 3.66 -1.11 2.09
C LEU A 27 4.96 -1.37 2.89
N GLN A 28 5.49 -2.59 2.80
CA GLN A 28 6.76 -2.96 3.44
C GLN A 28 7.93 -2.14 2.90
N ARG A 29 8.04 -1.99 1.57
CA ARG A 29 9.11 -1.19 0.96
C ARG A 29 9.02 0.28 1.38
N LEU A 30 7.81 0.79 1.57
CA LEU A 30 7.57 2.16 2.03
C LEU A 30 7.73 2.35 3.55
N GLY A 31 8.21 1.33 4.26
CA GLY A 31 8.61 1.42 5.67
C GLY A 31 7.54 0.99 6.67
N TYR A 32 6.40 0.45 6.23
CA TYR A 32 5.38 -0.06 7.14
C TYR A 32 5.79 -1.45 7.68
N PRO A 33 5.95 -1.66 9.01
CA PRO A 33 6.52 -2.88 9.58
C PRO A 33 5.53 -4.05 9.60
N LEU A 34 5.18 -4.56 8.42
CA LEU A 34 4.37 -5.76 8.26
C LEU A 34 5.22 -7.01 8.32
N ALA A 35 4.69 -8.08 8.93
CA ALA A 35 5.31 -9.40 8.87
C ALA A 35 5.48 -9.84 7.40
N PRO A 36 6.67 -10.33 6.99
CA PRO A 36 6.89 -10.85 5.64
C PRO A 36 5.86 -11.90 5.28
N LYS A 37 5.15 -11.68 4.17
CA LYS A 37 4.25 -12.68 3.59
C LYS A 37 4.82 -13.10 2.24
N PRO A 38 4.85 -14.41 1.93
CA PRO A 38 5.28 -14.91 0.63
C PRO A 38 4.22 -14.71 -0.48
N ASP A 39 3.11 -14.04 -0.18
CA ASP A 39 2.08 -13.67 -1.16
C ASP A 39 2.61 -12.57 -2.09
N LEU A 40 2.33 -12.71 -3.38
CA LEU A 40 2.76 -11.82 -4.43
C LEU A 40 1.56 -11.06 -5.00
N ILE A 41 1.62 -9.73 -4.97
CA ILE A 41 0.52 -8.86 -5.41
C ILE A 41 1.10 -7.80 -6.33
N PHE A 42 0.63 -7.79 -7.57
CA PHE A 42 1.14 -6.90 -8.60
C PHE A 42 0.01 -6.11 -9.25
N LEU A 43 0.26 -4.82 -9.51
CA LEU A 43 -0.45 -4.10 -10.57
C LEU A 43 0.19 -4.45 -11.91
N VAL A 44 -0.65 -4.58 -12.93
CA VAL A 44 -0.26 -4.90 -14.30
C VAL A 44 -1.00 -3.92 -15.23
N PRO A 45 -0.33 -3.32 -16.22
CA PRO A 45 -1.00 -2.49 -17.22
C PRO A 45 -2.20 -3.22 -17.85
N ASP A 46 -3.29 -2.50 -18.05
CA ASP A 46 -4.58 -3.05 -18.47
C ASP A 46 -4.51 -3.81 -19.79
N GLU A 47 -3.68 -3.36 -20.72
CA GLU A 47 -3.43 -4.01 -22.01
C GLU A 47 -2.65 -5.34 -21.88
N GLN A 48 -1.92 -5.52 -20.78
CA GLN A 48 -1.10 -6.72 -20.52
C GLN A 48 -1.81 -7.74 -19.62
N ILE A 49 -2.84 -7.34 -18.86
CA ILE A 49 -3.47 -8.17 -17.83
C ILE A 49 -3.99 -9.52 -18.36
N GLN A 50 -4.51 -9.56 -19.60
CA GLN A 50 -5.04 -10.80 -20.18
C GLN A 50 -3.94 -11.76 -20.63
N GLU A 51 -2.80 -11.25 -21.09
CA GLU A 51 -1.62 -12.09 -21.36
C GLU A 51 -1.04 -12.64 -20.06
N ALA A 52 -0.88 -11.78 -19.05
CA ALA A 52 -0.40 -12.20 -17.74
C ALA A 52 -1.27 -13.32 -17.14
N ARG A 53 -2.60 -13.16 -17.23
CA ARG A 53 -3.56 -14.20 -16.85
C ARG A 53 -3.37 -15.50 -17.63
N ARG A 54 -3.23 -15.44 -18.96
CA ARG A 54 -3.02 -16.63 -19.79
C ARG A 54 -1.75 -17.39 -19.41
N ILE A 55 -0.67 -16.68 -19.12
CA ILE A 55 0.60 -17.28 -18.65
C ILE A 55 0.39 -18.00 -17.31
N VAL A 56 -0.26 -17.34 -16.34
CA VAL A 56 -0.49 -17.94 -15.01
C VAL A 56 -1.36 -19.20 -15.12
N GLU A 57 -2.47 -19.12 -15.83
CA GLU A 57 -3.40 -20.24 -16.03
C GLU A 57 -2.77 -21.37 -16.85
N GLY A 58 -1.96 -21.03 -17.86
CA GLY A 58 -1.19 -21.96 -18.69
C GLY A 58 -0.12 -22.73 -17.91
N ASN A 59 0.38 -22.14 -16.82
CA ASN A 59 1.28 -22.80 -15.86
C ASN A 59 0.54 -23.58 -14.76
N GLY A 60 -0.79 -23.66 -14.83
CA GLY A 60 -1.60 -24.54 -13.99
C GLY A 60 -2.06 -23.93 -12.67
N LEU A 61 -1.70 -22.68 -12.37
CA LEU A 61 -2.22 -21.99 -11.20
C LEU A 61 -3.69 -21.64 -11.39
N ARG A 62 -4.46 -21.74 -10.31
CA ARG A 62 -5.91 -21.48 -10.29
C ARG A 62 -6.29 -20.72 -9.04
N ASP A 63 -7.42 -20.04 -9.12
CA ASP A 63 -8.10 -19.55 -7.94
C ASP A 63 -8.56 -20.73 -7.07
N ASN A 64 -8.72 -20.48 -5.77
CA ASN A 64 -9.37 -21.39 -4.84
C ASN A 64 -10.54 -20.68 -4.12
N ASN A 65 -11.33 -21.41 -3.35
CA ASN A 65 -12.43 -20.82 -2.59
C ASN A 65 -11.98 -20.19 -1.26
N ARG A 66 -10.70 -19.76 -1.12
CA ARG A 66 -10.25 -19.08 0.11
C ARG A 66 -10.94 -17.72 0.25
N ARG A 67 -11.11 -17.32 1.50
CA ARG A 67 -11.66 -16.00 1.82
C ARG A 67 -10.68 -14.91 1.36
N PRO A 68 -11.20 -13.76 0.89
CA PRO A 68 -10.42 -12.55 0.69
C PRO A 68 -9.61 -12.19 1.93
N SER A 69 -8.41 -11.67 1.73
CA SER A 69 -7.52 -11.15 2.76
C SER A 69 -6.86 -9.83 2.36
N TYR A 70 -6.90 -9.50 1.07
CA TYR A 70 -6.27 -8.33 0.48
C TYR A 70 -7.29 -7.31 -0.02
N LEU A 71 -6.88 -6.06 -0.12
CA LEU A 71 -7.71 -4.94 -0.59
C LEU A 71 -8.29 -5.24 -1.97
N SER A 72 -7.43 -5.68 -2.89
CA SER A 72 -7.81 -6.03 -4.27
C SER A 72 -8.86 -7.14 -4.33
N GLU A 73 -8.76 -8.15 -3.47
CA GLU A 73 -9.76 -9.22 -3.36
C GLU A 73 -11.10 -8.67 -2.84
N HIS A 74 -11.07 -7.85 -1.79
CA HIS A 74 -12.28 -7.23 -1.22
C HIS A 74 -12.94 -6.21 -2.17
N ALA A 75 -12.15 -5.53 -2.98
CA ALA A 75 -12.62 -4.60 -4.01
C ALA A 75 -13.14 -5.35 -5.26
N ASN A 76 -12.92 -6.66 -5.36
CA ASN A 76 -13.17 -7.47 -6.55
C ASN A 76 -12.49 -6.86 -7.79
N LYS A 77 -11.24 -6.40 -7.62
CA LYS A 77 -10.41 -5.78 -8.64
C LYS A 77 -9.15 -6.62 -8.81
N GLY A 78 -9.23 -7.68 -9.61
CA GLY A 78 -8.07 -8.48 -9.97
C GLY A 78 -8.35 -9.96 -10.19
N PHE A 79 -7.29 -10.68 -10.53
CA PHE A 79 -7.28 -12.13 -10.70
C PHE A 79 -6.43 -12.75 -9.60
N ARG A 80 -6.99 -13.75 -8.92
CA ARG A 80 -6.35 -14.43 -7.81
C ARG A 80 -5.98 -15.85 -8.18
N TYR A 81 -4.78 -16.24 -7.76
CA TYR A 81 -4.24 -17.58 -7.95
C TYR A 81 -3.57 -18.03 -6.66
N VAL A 82 -3.50 -19.34 -6.49
CA VAL A 82 -2.87 -19.95 -5.32
C VAL A 82 -1.73 -20.86 -5.73
N HIS A 83 -0.61 -20.76 -5.02
CA HIS A 83 0.62 -21.52 -5.26
C HIS A 83 1.24 -22.02 -3.95
N GLY A 84 2.15 -22.99 -4.05
CA GLY A 84 2.75 -23.68 -2.91
C GLY A 84 1.77 -24.50 -2.06
N ASP A 85 2.33 -25.37 -1.21
CA ASP A 85 1.54 -26.25 -0.34
C ASP A 85 0.78 -25.49 0.77
N GLU A 86 1.32 -24.35 1.20
CA GLU A 86 0.70 -23.46 2.20
C GLU A 86 -0.45 -22.62 1.59
N GLY A 87 -0.55 -22.60 0.26
CA GLY A 87 -1.56 -21.88 -0.49
C GLY A 87 -1.37 -20.36 -0.46
N HIS A 88 -0.14 -19.93 -0.71
CA HIS A 88 0.20 -18.52 -0.91
C HIS A 88 -0.50 -17.96 -2.14
N ARG A 89 -0.71 -16.65 -2.18
CA ARG A 89 -1.47 -15.98 -3.22
C ARG A 89 -0.55 -15.31 -4.23
N LEU A 90 -0.90 -15.45 -5.51
CA LEU A 90 -0.47 -14.57 -6.58
C LEU A 90 -1.69 -13.78 -7.04
N ILE A 91 -1.64 -12.46 -6.95
CA ILE A 91 -2.75 -11.57 -7.31
C ILE A 91 -2.29 -10.58 -8.38
N LEU A 92 -3.04 -10.51 -9.47
CA LEU A 92 -2.82 -9.57 -10.57
C LEU A 92 -3.96 -8.56 -10.62
N VAL A 93 -3.64 -7.29 -10.48
CA VAL A 93 -4.61 -6.19 -10.41
C VAL A 93 -4.39 -5.26 -11.63
N PRO A 94 -5.44 -4.87 -12.37
CA PRO A 94 -5.28 -3.87 -13.43
C PRO A 94 -4.79 -2.54 -12.86
N LEU A 95 -3.77 -1.94 -13.48
CA LEU A 95 -3.18 -0.68 -13.03
C LEU A 95 -4.24 0.43 -12.90
N SER A 96 -5.16 0.50 -13.87
CA SER A 96 -6.26 1.48 -13.87
C SER A 96 -7.17 1.42 -12.64
N SER A 97 -7.24 0.29 -11.92
CA SER A 97 -8.12 0.19 -10.74
C SER A 97 -7.69 1.07 -9.58
N THR A 98 -6.44 1.56 -9.60
CA THR A 98 -5.86 2.44 -8.58
C THR A 98 -5.81 3.91 -9.04
N GLY A 99 -5.99 4.16 -10.33
CA GLY A 99 -5.80 5.47 -10.97
C GLY A 99 -4.34 5.94 -11.02
N ILE A 100 -3.38 5.05 -10.72
CA ILE A 100 -1.94 5.32 -10.89
C ILE A 100 -1.62 5.31 -12.39
N LYS A 101 -0.86 6.30 -12.83
CA LYS A 101 -0.41 6.42 -14.22
C LYS A 101 0.95 5.77 -14.41
N GLN A 102 1.24 5.41 -15.65
CA GLN A 102 2.49 4.71 -16.00
C GLN A 102 3.74 5.58 -15.81
N ASP A 103 3.62 6.90 -15.95
CA ASP A 103 4.69 7.88 -15.71
C ASP A 103 5.00 8.11 -14.22
N GLU A 104 4.13 7.62 -13.33
CA GLU A 104 4.36 7.61 -11.87
C GLU A 104 5.19 6.39 -11.41
N LEU A 105 5.45 5.43 -12.30
CA LEU A 105 6.16 4.19 -11.96
C LEU A 105 7.67 4.41 -11.91
N LEU A 106 8.30 3.82 -10.90
CA LEU A 106 9.74 3.84 -10.71
C LEU A 106 10.30 2.42 -10.89
N PRO A 107 11.35 2.22 -11.70
CA PRO A 107 11.97 0.91 -11.83
C PRO A 107 12.62 0.51 -10.51
N LEU A 108 12.50 -0.77 -10.14
CA LEU A 108 13.19 -1.37 -9.01
C LEU A 108 14.33 -2.26 -9.51
N ASP A 109 15.54 -1.95 -9.06
CA ASP A 109 16.68 -2.84 -9.19
C ASP A 109 16.58 -3.95 -8.11
N SER A 110 15.67 -4.90 -8.31
CA SER A 110 15.55 -6.08 -7.45
C SER A 110 16.25 -7.28 -8.08
N SER A 111 17.13 -7.93 -7.31
CA SER A 111 17.74 -9.21 -7.67
C SER A 111 16.91 -10.43 -7.24
N ASP A 112 15.84 -10.22 -6.48
CA ASP A 112 15.17 -11.29 -5.74
C ASP A 112 14.11 -12.02 -6.56
N LEU A 113 13.58 -11.35 -7.59
CA LEU A 113 12.64 -11.92 -8.55
C LEU A 113 13.29 -12.04 -9.94
N PRO A 114 12.95 -13.08 -10.73
CA PRO A 114 13.50 -13.27 -12.08
C PRO A 114 12.81 -12.36 -13.12
N CYS A 115 12.36 -11.17 -12.72
CA CYS A 115 11.64 -10.22 -13.56
C CYS A 115 11.93 -8.78 -13.16
N SER A 116 11.82 -7.86 -14.12
CA SER A 116 11.87 -6.42 -13.90
C SER A 116 10.64 -5.99 -13.11
N LEU A 117 10.88 -5.50 -11.89
CA LEU A 117 9.84 -5.02 -11.01
C LEU A 117 9.82 -3.48 -11.05
N TRP A 118 8.63 -2.93 -10.90
CA TRP A 118 8.40 -1.51 -10.76
C TRP A 118 7.73 -1.24 -9.43
N THR A 119 7.77 0.01 -9.00
CA THR A 119 7.09 0.46 -7.81
C THR A 119 6.47 1.83 -7.98
N VAL A 120 5.78 2.28 -6.95
CA VAL A 120 5.13 3.59 -6.87
C VAL A 120 5.69 4.39 -5.69
N PRO A 121 5.90 5.70 -5.85
CA PRO A 121 6.32 6.54 -4.75
C PRO A 121 5.16 6.76 -3.76
N MET A 122 5.50 7.19 -2.55
CA MET A 122 4.54 7.46 -1.47
C MET A 122 3.34 8.34 -1.91
N PRO A 123 3.54 9.47 -2.62
CA PRO A 123 2.43 10.35 -3.00
C PRO A 123 1.41 9.64 -3.89
N SER A 124 1.88 8.85 -4.86
CA SER A 124 1.04 8.08 -5.78
C SER A 124 0.27 6.99 -5.05
N LEU A 125 0.89 6.31 -4.08
CA LEU A 125 0.21 5.35 -3.22
C LEU A 125 -0.90 6.02 -2.40
N CYS A 126 -0.61 7.13 -1.73
CA CYS A 126 -1.60 7.85 -0.93
C CYS A 126 -2.79 8.33 -1.79
N ALA A 127 -2.50 8.88 -2.98
CA ALA A 127 -3.54 9.28 -3.94
C ALA A 127 -4.39 8.08 -4.40
N ALA A 128 -3.77 6.93 -4.67
CA ALA A 128 -4.48 5.70 -5.03
C ALA A 128 -5.43 5.23 -3.93
N TYR A 129 -4.96 5.18 -2.67
CA TYR A 129 -5.82 4.84 -1.54
C TYR A 129 -6.97 5.83 -1.37
N LEU A 130 -6.72 7.13 -1.47
CA LEU A 130 -7.80 8.14 -1.41
C LEU A 130 -8.85 7.94 -2.51
N ARG A 131 -8.45 7.59 -3.74
CA ARG A 131 -9.42 7.23 -4.80
C ARG A 131 -10.23 5.99 -4.44
N ILE A 132 -9.59 4.97 -3.90
CA ILE A 132 -10.29 3.74 -3.48
C ILE A 132 -11.27 4.05 -2.35
N ILE A 133 -10.88 4.84 -1.35
CA ILE A 133 -11.71 5.23 -0.20
C ILE A 133 -12.91 6.07 -0.63
N THR A 134 -12.73 6.98 -1.58
CA THR A 134 -13.78 7.87 -2.09
C THR A 134 -14.74 7.16 -3.05
N ALA A 135 -14.26 6.18 -3.82
CA ALA A 135 -15.07 5.39 -4.75
C ALA A 135 -15.83 4.23 -4.08
N ALA A 136 -15.33 3.70 -2.96
CA ALA A 136 -15.94 2.56 -2.28
C ALA A 136 -17.18 2.95 -1.46
N GLU A 137 -18.16 2.05 -1.41
CA GLU A 137 -19.36 2.22 -0.59
C GLU A 137 -19.03 2.30 0.91
N ARG A 138 -19.82 3.08 1.65
CA ARG A 138 -19.68 3.16 3.12
C ARG A 138 -19.94 1.79 3.73
N GLY A 139 -19.03 1.34 4.59
CA GLY A 139 -19.09 0.02 5.24
C GLY A 139 -18.49 -1.13 4.42
N ALA A 140 -18.03 -0.89 3.18
CA ALA A 140 -17.31 -1.90 2.43
C ALA A 140 -15.97 -2.24 3.09
N MET A 141 -15.65 -3.53 3.18
CA MET A 141 -14.38 -3.98 3.77
C MET A 141 -13.16 -3.41 3.03
N ALA A 142 -13.24 -3.28 1.70
CA ALA A 142 -12.19 -2.65 0.91
C ALA A 142 -11.91 -1.21 1.35
N ARG A 143 -12.96 -0.44 1.67
CA ARG A 143 -12.82 0.92 2.21
C ARG A 143 -12.12 0.90 3.57
N ALA A 144 -12.53 0.01 4.47
CA ALA A 144 -11.93 -0.11 5.80
C ALA A 144 -10.43 -0.47 5.72
N ILE A 145 -10.06 -1.43 4.88
CA ILE A 145 -8.66 -1.81 4.65
C ILE A 145 -7.88 -0.63 4.05
N ALA A 146 -8.43 0.04 3.03
CA ALA A 146 -7.78 1.19 2.42
C ALA A 146 -7.53 2.35 3.39
N VAL A 147 -8.49 2.63 4.29
CA VAL A 147 -8.31 3.62 5.36
C VAL A 147 -7.23 3.18 6.34
N SER A 148 -7.25 1.91 6.76
CA SER A 148 -6.27 1.35 7.68
C SER A 148 -4.85 1.44 7.12
N ASP A 149 -4.66 0.99 5.88
CA ASP A 149 -3.37 0.98 5.19
C ASP A 149 -2.86 2.41 4.97
N LEU A 150 -3.71 3.33 4.49
CA LEU A 150 -3.33 4.74 4.30
C LEU A 150 -2.91 5.38 5.62
N THR A 151 -3.68 5.18 6.68
CA THR A 151 -3.37 5.71 8.01
C THR A 151 -2.05 5.17 8.49
N ALA A 152 -1.83 3.85 8.41
CA ALA A 152 -0.60 3.23 8.85
C ALA A 152 0.62 3.76 8.09
N VAL A 153 0.54 3.83 6.76
CA VAL A 153 1.63 4.35 5.92
C VAL A 153 1.97 5.80 6.26
N VAL A 154 0.95 6.66 6.42
CA VAL A 154 1.14 8.05 6.78
C VAL A 154 1.79 8.16 8.16
N VAL A 155 1.27 7.42 9.16
CA VAL A 155 1.77 7.45 10.53
C VAL A 155 3.25 7.01 10.58
N HIS A 156 3.56 5.85 10.00
CA HIS A 156 4.93 5.30 10.01
C HIS A 156 5.94 6.06 9.15
N SER A 157 5.48 6.82 8.16
CA SER A 157 6.38 7.61 7.31
C SER A 157 6.59 9.05 7.81
N MET A 158 5.67 9.58 8.61
CA MET A 158 5.67 10.99 9.01
C MET A 158 5.97 11.24 10.47
N PHE A 159 5.70 10.27 11.34
CA PHE A 159 5.83 10.41 12.77
C PHE A 159 6.86 9.43 13.32
N ASP A 160 7.46 9.81 14.45
CA ASP A 160 8.44 8.97 15.13
C ASP A 160 7.74 7.78 15.79
N MET A 161 7.59 6.66 15.09
CA MET A 161 6.97 5.45 15.63
C MET A 161 7.93 4.57 16.44
N SER A 162 9.09 5.09 16.88
CA SER A 162 10.05 4.31 17.68
C SER A 162 9.52 3.85 19.04
N TYR A 163 8.44 4.48 19.52
CA TYR A 163 7.74 4.11 20.75
C TYR A 163 6.65 3.04 20.56
N GLU A 164 6.41 2.53 19.34
CA GLU A 164 5.37 1.53 19.11
C GLU A 164 5.67 0.23 19.89
N GLY A 165 4.79 -0.11 20.84
CA GLY A 165 4.98 -1.23 21.78
C GLY A 165 5.40 -0.80 23.19
N ASP A 166 5.86 0.45 23.34
CA ASP A 166 5.92 1.12 24.64
C ASP A 166 4.55 1.74 24.95
N TYR A 167 4.16 1.73 26.23
CA TYR A 167 2.93 2.39 26.64
C TYR A 167 3.07 3.89 26.40
N MET A 168 2.33 4.42 25.43
CA MET A 168 2.16 5.84 25.18
C MET A 168 0.94 6.34 25.97
N PRO A 169 1.16 7.19 26.98
CA PRO A 169 0.13 7.99 27.61
C PRO A 169 -0.72 8.73 26.57
N LEU A 170 -1.97 8.33 26.39
CA LEU A 170 -2.92 9.14 25.65
C LEU A 170 -3.41 10.28 26.55
N PRO A 171 -3.78 11.45 26.00
CA PRO A 171 -4.38 12.53 26.81
C PRO A 171 -5.64 12.11 27.57
N GLU A 172 -6.30 11.04 27.11
CA GLU A 172 -7.47 10.40 27.69
C GLU A 172 -7.14 9.37 28.77
N ASP A 173 -5.86 9.03 28.96
CA ASP A 173 -5.39 8.21 30.07
C ASP A 173 -5.40 9.07 31.36
N GLU A 174 -6.59 9.20 31.94
CA GLU A 174 -6.90 10.02 33.12
C GLU A 174 -6.03 9.70 34.36
N ASP A 175 -5.31 8.57 34.36
CA ASP A 175 -4.51 8.05 35.49
C ASP A 175 -3.02 8.42 35.46
N LEU A 176 -2.58 9.22 34.48
CA LEU A 176 -1.17 9.64 34.39
C LEU A 176 -1.00 11.05 34.94
N ASP A 177 -0.50 11.10 36.18
CA ASP A 177 -0.07 12.31 36.90
C ASP A 177 1.18 12.97 36.25
N LEU A 178 1.07 13.30 34.97
CA LEU A 178 2.09 14.04 34.24
C LEU A 178 2.07 15.49 34.73
N SER A 179 3.24 16.00 35.02
CA SER A 179 3.43 17.42 35.31
C SER A 179 2.99 18.28 34.12
N ASP A 180 2.58 19.52 34.39
CA ASP A 180 2.27 20.49 33.33
C ASP A 180 3.46 20.69 32.36
N GLU A 181 4.69 20.56 32.87
CA GLU A 181 5.92 20.62 32.06
C GLU A 181 6.08 19.42 31.12
N GLU A 182 5.65 18.22 31.52
CA GLU A 182 5.66 17.03 30.64
C GLU A 182 4.60 17.14 29.55
N LYS A 183 3.38 17.56 29.92
CA LYS A 183 2.29 17.81 28.97
C LYS A 183 2.69 18.87 27.93
N ALA A 184 3.32 19.97 28.37
CA ALA A 184 3.79 21.02 27.48
C ALA A 184 4.89 20.53 26.52
N ARG A 185 5.85 19.75 27.01
CA ARG A 185 6.91 19.16 26.17
C ARG A 185 6.36 18.22 25.11
N TRP A 186 5.35 17.42 25.43
CA TRP A 186 4.73 16.52 24.46
C TRP A 186 3.90 17.28 23.43
N ALA A 187 3.11 18.27 23.85
CA ALA A 187 2.38 19.12 22.91
C ALA A 187 3.33 19.87 21.96
N GLU A 188 4.50 20.29 22.44
CA GLU A 188 5.55 20.89 21.60
C GLU A 188 6.14 19.87 20.61
N LYS A 189 6.44 18.64 21.07
CA LYS A 189 6.92 17.55 20.20
C LYS A 189 5.90 17.24 19.10
N ASP A 190 4.64 17.03 19.45
CA ASP A 190 3.56 16.72 18.51
C ASP A 190 3.37 17.83 17.48
N ALA A 191 3.42 19.10 17.91
CA ALA A 191 3.34 20.25 17.01
C ALA A 191 4.51 20.31 16.04
N MET A 192 5.74 20.03 16.51
CA MET A 192 6.93 19.97 15.65
C MET A 192 6.86 18.83 14.63
N GLU A 193 6.42 17.64 15.04
CA GLU A 193 6.24 16.50 14.14
C GLU A 193 5.16 16.77 13.10
N LEU A 194 4.04 17.35 13.50
CA LEU A 194 2.97 17.76 12.60
C LEU A 194 3.46 18.80 11.57
N GLU A 195 4.21 19.81 12.00
CA GLU A 195 4.77 20.81 11.09
C GLU A 195 5.77 20.18 10.11
N ALA A 196 6.62 19.27 10.59
CA ALA A 196 7.57 18.53 9.76
C ALA A 196 6.86 17.65 8.72
N ALA A 197 5.81 16.95 9.13
CA ALA A 197 4.98 16.11 8.26
C ALA A 197 4.31 16.95 7.16
N ILE A 198 3.65 18.05 7.52
CA ILE A 198 3.02 18.98 6.56
C ILE A 198 4.07 19.56 5.61
N LYS A 199 5.26 19.93 6.10
CA LYS A 199 6.35 20.43 5.26
C LYS A 199 6.85 19.37 4.27
N SER A 200 6.95 18.11 4.72
CA SER A 200 7.31 16.96 3.88
C SER A 200 6.28 16.75 2.76
N ILE A 201 4.99 16.67 3.11
CA ILE A 201 3.88 16.52 2.14
C ILE A 201 3.87 17.70 1.16
N ASN A 202 4.22 18.90 1.62
CA ASN A 202 4.30 20.06 0.74
C ASN A 202 5.37 19.96 -0.36
N GLN A 203 6.40 19.14 -0.17
CA GLN A 203 7.47 18.88 -1.14
C GLN A 203 7.16 17.70 -2.07
N TRP A 204 6.06 16.98 -1.82
CA TRP A 204 5.65 15.87 -2.66
C TRP A 204 5.23 16.36 -4.05
N HIS A 205 5.66 15.60 -5.05
CA HIS A 205 5.29 15.80 -6.44
C HIS A 205 4.18 14.82 -6.78
N PHE A 206 3.09 15.39 -7.27
CA PHE A 206 1.90 14.67 -7.72
C PHE A 206 1.83 14.80 -9.24
N ALA A 207 1.34 13.77 -9.92
CA ALA A 207 1.07 13.86 -11.35
C ALA A 207 -0.13 14.79 -11.62
N GLU A 208 -0.23 15.29 -12.85
CA GLU A 208 -1.32 16.17 -13.24
C GLU A 208 -2.69 15.53 -13.00
N GLY A 209 -3.60 16.25 -12.34
CA GLY A 209 -4.94 15.77 -11.98
C GLY A 209 -4.99 14.97 -10.67
N THR A 210 -3.89 14.94 -9.92
CA THR A 210 -3.78 14.21 -8.64
C THR A 210 -3.42 15.13 -7.47
N GLU A 211 -3.27 16.44 -7.73
CA GLU A 211 -2.90 17.46 -6.77
C GLU A 211 -3.93 17.64 -5.65
N TRP A 212 -5.21 17.34 -5.92
CA TRP A 212 -6.27 17.34 -4.91
C TRP A 212 -5.95 16.40 -3.73
N ALA A 213 -5.20 15.32 -3.97
CA ALA A 213 -4.83 14.37 -2.93
C ALA A 213 -3.93 15.02 -1.88
N LYS A 214 -3.10 15.99 -2.28
CA LYS A 214 -2.20 16.70 -1.36
C LYS A 214 -2.96 17.39 -0.24
N GLU A 215 -3.99 18.16 -0.59
CA GLU A 215 -4.82 18.87 0.38
C GLU A 215 -5.53 17.89 1.32
N MET A 216 -6.10 16.81 0.77
CA MET A 216 -6.75 15.77 1.58
C MET A 216 -5.80 15.07 2.54
N ILE A 217 -4.57 14.79 2.13
CA ILE A 217 -3.56 14.17 3.00
C ILE A 217 -3.15 15.13 4.11
N ILE A 218 -2.97 16.43 3.81
CA ILE A 218 -2.69 17.44 4.83
C ILE A 218 -3.85 17.52 5.83
N GLU A 219 -5.10 17.55 5.36
CA GLU A 219 -6.27 17.57 6.25
C GLU A 219 -6.38 16.31 7.11
N LEU A 220 -6.05 15.13 6.55
CA LEU A 220 -6.00 13.87 7.27
C LEU A 220 -4.95 13.90 8.38
N VAL A 221 -3.71 14.28 8.03
CA VAL A 221 -2.59 14.39 8.97
C VAL A 221 -2.83 15.43 10.06
N SER A 222 -3.54 16.51 9.72
CA SER A 222 -3.92 17.56 10.68
C SER A 222 -5.13 17.20 11.55
N GLY A 223 -5.72 16.01 11.38
CA GLY A 223 -6.93 15.59 12.10
C GLY A 223 -8.21 16.36 11.71
N LYS A 224 -8.19 17.13 10.62
CA LYS A 224 -9.36 17.89 10.11
C LYS A 224 -10.30 17.01 9.30
N LEU A 225 -9.76 15.98 8.66
CA LEU A 225 -10.52 15.01 7.87
C LEU A 225 -10.54 13.67 8.60
N LEU A 226 -11.75 13.14 8.82
CA LEU A 226 -11.98 11.77 9.30
C LEU A 226 -12.53 10.93 8.15
N LEU A 227 -11.88 9.79 7.86
CA LEU A 227 -12.21 8.89 6.74
C LEU A 227 -13.26 7.83 7.10
#